data_AF-K9RSH1-F1
#
_entry.id   AF-K9RSH1-F1
#
_cell.length_a   1.000
_cell.length_b   1.000
_cell.length_c   1.000
_cell.angle_alpha   90.00
_cell.angle_beta   90.00
_cell.angle_gamma   90.00
#
_symmetry.space_group_name_H-M   'P 1'
#
loop_
_entity.id
_entity.type
_entity.pdbx_description
1 polymer ?
#
loop_
_entity_poly.entity_id
_entity_poly.type
_entity_poly.pdbx_seq_one_letter_code
_entity_poly.pdbx_strand_id
1 'polypeptide(L)'
;MTPIPALLAQICLGKPQSHRNLTLYPLIAKDYPALDYLTLDQALGAKTVKITEVSAGGGVPKLYFVNEGDTAVLLLDGEELVGAKQNRIVNLSILAAGHSQIKIPVSCVEQGRWQYRSREFTTSDRSYFAKGRANKMDRVSTSLKQRGQRDGHQGEVWAEVNEMSYALDAFSDTRAMADIYAQSESQLQTYLAAFGTVLNQVGAIFTINNQIIGLEYLTARPPWAPVPQTVTELCH
;
A
#
# COMPACT_ATOMS: atom_id res chain seq x y z
N MET A 1 15.01 -10.67 16.38
CA MET A 1 13.89 -9.73 16.20
C MET A 1 14.12 -8.57 17.15
N THR A 2 14.38 -7.37 16.63
CA THR A 2 14.67 -6.18 17.46
C THR A 2 13.40 -5.72 18.18
N PRO A 3 13.41 -5.48 19.51
CA PRO A 3 12.24 -4.95 20.21
C PRO A 3 11.84 -3.57 19.67
N ILE A 4 10.54 -3.28 19.60
CA ILE A 4 10.00 -1.99 19.12
C ILE A 4 10.68 -0.78 19.81
N PRO A 5 10.93 -0.76 21.14
CA PRO A 5 11.63 0.37 21.77
C PRO A 5 13.05 0.58 21.25
N ALA A 6 13.79 -0.50 20.98
CA ALA A 6 15.16 -0.41 20.46
C ALA A 6 15.20 0.01 18.98
N LEU A 7 14.15 -0.31 18.21
CA LEU A 7 13.94 0.18 16.85
C LEU A 7 13.63 1.69 16.86
N LEU A 8 12.69 2.13 17.70
CA LEU A 8 12.31 3.54 17.82
C LEU A 8 13.47 4.42 18.31
N ALA A 9 14.35 3.90 19.17
CA ALA A 9 15.55 4.60 19.64
C ALA A 9 16.59 4.89 18.53
N GLN A 10 16.48 4.24 17.35
CA GLN A 10 17.35 4.46 16.20
C GLN A 10 16.76 5.45 15.17
N ILE A 11 15.54 5.94 15.42
CA ILE A 11 14.77 6.80 14.51
C ILE A 11 14.71 8.22 15.08
N CYS A 12 15.02 9.20 14.25
CA CYS A 12 14.88 10.62 14.53
C CYS A 12 13.80 11.24 13.62
N LEU A 13 13.20 12.35 14.05
CA LEU A 13 12.30 13.14 13.21
C LEU A 13 13.13 14.09 12.34
N GLY A 14 12.93 14.02 11.03
CA GLY A 14 13.43 15.02 10.09
C GLY A 14 12.66 16.34 10.18
N LYS A 15 13.16 17.36 9.47
CA LYS A 15 12.48 18.66 9.38
C LYS A 15 11.04 18.47 8.85
N PRO A 16 10.01 19.02 9.52
CA PRO A 16 8.64 18.90 9.06
C PRO A 16 8.43 19.61 7.72
N GLN A 17 7.58 19.02 6.90
CA GLN A 17 7.11 19.57 5.63
C GLN A 17 5.60 19.74 5.73
N SER A 18 5.07 20.91 5.38
CA SER A 18 3.65 21.23 5.57
C SER A 18 3.02 21.77 4.28
N HIS A 19 1.84 21.26 3.95
CA HIS A 19 1.00 21.80 2.88
C HIS A 19 -0.46 21.88 3.34
N ARG A 20 -1.02 23.09 3.34
CA ARG A 20 -2.36 23.40 3.88
C ARG A 20 -2.49 22.88 5.32
N ASN A 21 -3.38 21.94 5.56
CA ASN A 21 -3.65 21.32 6.86
C ASN A 21 -2.83 20.04 7.14
N LEU A 22 -2.11 19.51 6.15
CA LEU A 22 -1.31 18.29 6.27
C LEU A 22 0.15 18.63 6.59
N THR A 23 0.72 18.00 7.61
CA THR A 23 2.16 18.03 7.88
C THR A 23 2.74 16.62 7.92
N LEU A 24 3.88 16.46 7.27
CA LEU A 24 4.68 15.23 7.19
C LEU A 24 5.97 15.44 7.99
N TYR A 25 6.21 14.57 8.97
CA TYR A 25 7.46 14.50 9.73
C TYR A 25 8.23 13.27 9.26
N PRO A 26 9.34 13.42 8.50
CA PRO A 26 10.13 12.28 8.03
C PRO A 26 10.65 11.44 9.20
N LEU A 27 10.55 10.12 9.12
CA LEU A 27 11.28 9.21 10.02
C LEU A 27 12.64 8.93 9.38
N ILE A 28 13.73 9.34 10.04
CA ILE A 28 15.11 9.15 9.57
C ILE A 28 15.80 8.13 10.47
N ALA A 29 16.39 7.08 9.90
CA ALA A 29 17.21 6.12 10.65
C ALA A 29 18.70 6.38 10.41
N LYS A 30 19.54 6.19 11.44
CA LYS A 30 21.00 6.26 11.30
C LYS A 30 21.56 5.03 10.59
N ASP A 31 21.09 3.86 11.01
CA ASP A 31 21.30 2.56 10.38
C ASP A 31 19.95 1.85 10.28
N TYR A 32 19.75 1.05 9.24
CA TYR A 32 18.61 0.14 9.13
C TYR A 32 19.08 -1.19 8.52
N PRO A 33 18.58 -2.35 9.01
CA PRO A 33 18.91 -3.62 8.41
C PRO A 33 18.26 -3.69 7.02
N ALA A 34 19.07 -3.63 5.97
CA ALA A 34 18.62 -3.82 4.61
C ALA A 34 18.00 -5.23 4.46
N LEU A 35 16.67 -5.30 4.46
CA LEU A 35 15.95 -6.49 4.06
C LEU A 35 15.94 -6.53 2.53
N ASP A 36 16.49 -7.61 1.98
CA ASP A 36 16.57 -7.83 0.55
C ASP A 36 15.21 -8.30 0.02
N TYR A 37 14.38 -7.33 -0.38
CA TYR A 37 13.12 -7.55 -1.08
C TYR A 37 12.88 -6.48 -2.14
N LEU A 38 12.16 -6.86 -3.20
CA LEU A 38 11.59 -5.95 -4.18
C LEU A 38 10.18 -5.51 -3.74
N THR A 39 9.76 -4.32 -4.14
CA THR A 39 8.32 -4.00 -4.14
C THR A 39 7.61 -4.77 -5.24
N LEU A 40 6.29 -4.91 -5.13
CA LEU A 40 5.48 -5.57 -6.15
C LEU A 40 5.64 -4.92 -7.54
N ASP A 41 5.66 -3.59 -7.58
CA ASP A 41 5.84 -2.81 -8.81
C ASP A 41 7.21 -3.07 -9.47
N GLN A 42 8.29 -3.07 -8.67
CA GLN A 42 9.64 -3.41 -9.15
C GLN A 42 9.70 -4.82 -9.73
N ALA A 43 9.09 -5.80 -9.06
CA ALA A 43 9.09 -7.19 -9.50
C ALA A 43 8.23 -7.41 -10.76
N LEU A 44 7.09 -6.72 -10.89
CA LEU A 44 6.27 -6.73 -12.10
C LEU A 44 6.99 -6.06 -13.27
N GLY A 45 7.64 -4.92 -13.05
CA GLY A 45 8.47 -4.24 -14.04
C GLY A 45 9.66 -5.08 -14.53
N ALA A 46 10.30 -5.81 -13.60
CA ALA A 46 11.34 -6.79 -13.90
C ALA A 46 10.82 -8.09 -14.53
N LYS A 47 9.49 -8.30 -14.57
CA LYS A 47 8.80 -9.51 -15.04
C LYS A 47 9.21 -10.81 -14.33
N THR A 48 9.65 -10.69 -13.07
CA THR A 48 10.01 -11.84 -12.22
C THR A 48 8.81 -12.40 -11.45
N VAL A 49 7.69 -11.68 -11.41
CA VAL A 49 6.43 -12.14 -10.80
C VAL A 49 5.27 -12.10 -11.79
N LYS A 50 4.26 -12.94 -11.54
CA LYS A 50 2.98 -12.95 -12.25
C LYS A 50 1.82 -13.02 -11.26
N ILE A 51 0.74 -12.31 -11.57
CA ILE A 51 -0.49 -12.33 -10.78
C ILE A 51 -1.66 -12.64 -11.70
N THR A 52 -2.42 -13.69 -11.39
CA THR A 52 -3.59 -14.11 -12.18
C THR A 52 -4.81 -14.36 -11.30
N GLU A 53 -5.98 -14.45 -11.93
CA GLU A 53 -7.12 -15.13 -11.32
C GLU A 53 -6.75 -16.58 -10.96
N VAL A 54 -7.35 -17.13 -9.90
CA VAL A 54 -7.16 -18.54 -9.50
C VAL A 54 -7.84 -19.55 -10.44
N SER A 55 -8.68 -19.08 -11.37
CA SER A 55 -9.33 -19.88 -12.42
C SER A 55 -9.82 -18.98 -13.57
N ALA A 56 -10.17 -19.57 -14.72
CA ALA A 56 -10.86 -18.84 -15.81
C ALA A 56 -12.24 -18.28 -15.41
N GLY A 57 -12.85 -18.84 -14.35
CA GLY A 57 -14.06 -18.28 -13.74
C GLY A 57 -13.80 -16.96 -13.00
N GLY A 58 -12.55 -16.66 -12.64
CA GLY A 58 -12.23 -15.74 -11.56
C GLY A 58 -12.39 -16.41 -10.19
N GLY A 59 -11.92 -15.78 -9.11
CA GLY A 59 -12.13 -16.34 -7.77
C GLY A 59 -11.91 -15.36 -6.62
N VAL A 60 -12.95 -14.62 -6.24
CA VAL A 60 -12.94 -13.86 -4.98
C VAL A 60 -13.00 -14.87 -3.81
N PRO A 61 -12.23 -14.69 -2.71
CA PRO A 61 -11.39 -13.54 -2.35
C PRO A 61 -9.89 -13.79 -2.54
N LYS A 62 -9.43 -14.50 -3.58
CA LYS A 62 -8.01 -14.89 -3.72
C LYS A 62 -7.49 -14.79 -5.16
N LEU A 63 -6.34 -14.14 -5.34
CA LEU A 63 -5.55 -14.25 -6.58
C LEU A 63 -4.46 -15.30 -6.44
N TYR A 64 -3.92 -15.73 -7.57
CA TYR A 64 -2.73 -16.56 -7.62
C TYR A 64 -1.52 -15.68 -7.94
N PHE A 65 -0.52 -15.72 -7.07
CA PHE A 65 0.74 -14.99 -7.20
C PHE A 65 1.87 -16.00 -7.35
N VAL A 66 2.74 -15.75 -8.33
CA VAL A 66 3.94 -16.54 -8.61
C VAL A 66 5.14 -15.59 -8.60
N ASN A 67 6.18 -15.95 -7.84
CA ASN A 67 7.51 -15.35 -7.93
C ASN A 67 8.48 -16.36 -8.55
N GLU A 68 8.96 -16.06 -9.74
CA GLU A 68 9.93 -16.84 -10.51
C GLU A 68 11.36 -16.29 -10.33
N GLY A 69 11.52 -15.17 -9.62
CA GLY A 69 12.83 -14.59 -9.27
C GLY A 69 13.39 -15.11 -7.95
N ASP A 70 14.67 -14.83 -7.73
CA ASP A 70 15.41 -15.22 -6.52
C ASP A 70 15.08 -14.36 -5.29
N THR A 71 14.83 -13.06 -5.51
CA THR A 71 14.56 -12.09 -4.44
C THR A 71 13.12 -12.19 -3.93
N ALA A 72 12.93 -11.99 -2.62
CA ALA A 72 11.59 -11.90 -2.04
C ALA A 72 10.85 -10.64 -2.52
N VAL A 73 9.52 -10.68 -2.54
CA VAL A 73 8.67 -9.57 -2.99
C VAL A 73 7.69 -9.19 -1.89
N LEU A 74 7.68 -7.91 -1.52
CA LEU A 74 6.73 -7.36 -0.56
C LEU A 74 5.50 -6.84 -1.29
N LEU A 75 4.36 -7.49 -1.03
CA LEU A 75 3.03 -6.99 -1.35
C LEU A 75 2.51 -6.23 -0.12
N LEU A 76 1.99 -5.01 -0.29
CA LEU A 76 1.53 -4.17 0.82
C LEU A 76 0.01 -4.21 1.00
N ASP A 77 -0.45 -4.12 2.25
CA ASP A 77 -1.89 -4.04 2.51
C ASP A 77 -2.52 -2.79 1.88
N GLY A 78 -3.56 -3.01 1.07
CA GLY A 78 -4.27 -1.98 0.33
C GLY A 78 -3.70 -1.64 -1.04
N GLU A 79 -2.57 -2.22 -1.46
CA GLU A 79 -2.00 -2.01 -2.81
C GLU A 79 -3.02 -2.38 -3.92
N GLU A 80 -3.29 -1.48 -4.88
CA GLU A 80 -4.25 -1.74 -5.96
C GLU A 80 -3.61 -2.56 -7.10
N LEU A 81 -4.28 -3.68 -7.42
CA LEU A 81 -3.99 -4.53 -8.56
C LEU A 81 -5.05 -4.27 -9.64
N VAL A 82 -4.59 -3.73 -10.77
CA VAL A 82 -5.42 -3.32 -11.91
C VAL A 82 -5.40 -4.41 -12.98
N GLY A 83 -6.56 -4.66 -13.60
CA GLY A 83 -6.67 -5.60 -14.73
C GLY A 83 -7.75 -6.65 -14.56
N ALA A 84 -7.48 -7.86 -15.08
CA ALA A 84 -8.31 -9.05 -15.02
C ALA A 84 -9.81 -8.77 -15.23
N LYS A 85 -10.71 -9.41 -14.47
CA LYS A 85 -12.16 -9.16 -14.54
C LYS A 85 -12.63 -7.89 -13.83
N GLN A 86 -11.88 -7.47 -12.80
CA GLN A 86 -12.15 -6.34 -11.90
C GLN A 86 -10.85 -5.96 -11.18
N ASN A 87 -10.71 -4.70 -10.79
CA ASN A 87 -9.61 -4.28 -9.92
C ASN A 87 -9.74 -4.90 -8.51
N ARG A 88 -8.59 -5.05 -7.84
CA ARG A 88 -8.45 -5.67 -6.53
C ARG A 88 -7.57 -4.81 -5.64
N ILE A 89 -7.75 -4.92 -4.32
CA ILE A 89 -6.75 -4.51 -3.33
C ILE A 89 -6.20 -5.74 -2.61
N VAL A 90 -4.91 -5.74 -2.32
CA VAL A 90 -4.26 -6.74 -1.46
C VAL A 90 -4.81 -6.61 -0.03
N ASN A 91 -5.11 -7.75 0.62
CA ASN A 91 -5.76 -7.77 1.94
C ASN A 91 -4.86 -7.91 3.16
N LEU A 92 -3.56 -8.16 2.96
CA LEU A 92 -2.56 -8.30 4.01
C LEU A 92 -1.19 -7.94 3.44
N SER A 93 -0.32 -7.30 4.22
CA SER A 93 1.09 -7.23 3.84
C SER A 93 1.71 -8.63 3.87
N ILE A 94 2.33 -9.05 2.76
CA ILE A 94 2.89 -10.39 2.56
C ILE A 94 4.28 -10.24 1.96
N LEU A 95 5.28 -10.85 2.61
CA LEU A 95 6.61 -11.05 2.02
C LEU A 95 6.63 -12.45 1.36
N ALA A 96 6.48 -12.49 0.03
CA ALA A 96 6.52 -13.72 -0.74
C ALA A 96 7.98 -14.05 -1.09
N ALA A 97 8.44 -15.26 -0.76
CA ALA A 97 9.82 -15.67 -1.03
C ALA A 97 10.12 -15.75 -2.55
N GLY A 98 11.39 -15.77 -2.91
CA GLY A 98 11.83 -16.22 -4.24
C GLY A 98 11.34 -17.63 -4.54
N HIS A 99 11.14 -17.96 -5.82
CA HIS A 99 10.69 -19.28 -6.29
C HIS A 99 9.42 -19.81 -5.58
N SER A 100 8.45 -18.93 -5.31
CA SER A 100 7.26 -19.27 -4.52
C SER A 100 5.95 -19.06 -5.27
N GLN A 101 4.93 -19.84 -4.88
CA GLN A 101 3.58 -19.78 -5.43
C GLN A 101 2.57 -19.73 -4.29
N ILE A 102 1.80 -18.65 -4.18
CA ILE A 102 0.87 -18.42 -3.07
C ILE A 102 -0.48 -17.90 -3.56
N LYS A 103 -1.53 -18.18 -2.78
CA LYS A 103 -2.85 -17.58 -2.99
C LYS A 103 -2.99 -16.34 -2.10
N ILE A 104 -2.86 -15.16 -2.69
CA ILE A 104 -2.94 -13.89 -1.95
C ILE A 104 -4.41 -13.50 -1.73
N PRO A 105 -4.82 -13.12 -0.51
CA PRO A 105 -6.18 -12.66 -0.26
C PRO A 105 -6.35 -11.25 -0.81
N VAL A 106 -7.52 -11.00 -1.41
CA VAL A 106 -7.87 -9.73 -2.06
C VAL A 106 -9.34 -9.38 -1.88
N SER A 107 -9.67 -8.09 -2.05
CA SER A 107 -11.04 -7.61 -2.18
C SER A 107 -11.23 -6.80 -3.46
N CYS A 108 -12.40 -6.89 -4.08
CA CYS A 108 -12.79 -6.10 -5.24
C CYS A 108 -12.97 -4.62 -4.85
N VAL A 109 -12.43 -3.70 -5.64
CA VAL A 109 -12.65 -2.24 -5.49
C VAL A 109 -13.37 -1.62 -6.69
N GLU A 110 -14.06 -2.47 -7.45
CA GLU A 110 -14.84 -2.14 -8.64
C GLU A 110 -16.11 -3.03 -8.60
N GLN A 111 -17.29 -2.43 -8.69
CA GLN A 111 -18.58 -3.14 -8.59
C GLN A 111 -19.13 -3.48 -9.98
N GLY A 112 -19.16 -2.50 -10.89
CA GLY A 112 -19.93 -2.56 -12.14
C GLY A 112 -19.27 -3.33 -13.30
N ARG A 113 -18.02 -3.76 -13.17
CA ARG A 113 -17.32 -4.56 -14.20
C ARG A 113 -17.26 -6.04 -13.79
N TRP A 114 -17.44 -6.96 -14.74
CA TRP A 114 -17.04 -8.37 -14.58
C TRP A 114 -16.60 -8.95 -15.93
N GLN A 115 -15.59 -8.33 -16.53
CA GLN A 115 -15.08 -8.67 -17.86
C GLN A 115 -13.57 -8.46 -17.94
N TYR A 116 -12.89 -9.39 -18.62
CA TYR A 116 -11.44 -9.37 -18.77
C TYR A 116 -10.95 -8.13 -19.55
N ARG A 117 -10.10 -7.32 -18.93
CA ARG A 117 -9.27 -6.32 -19.62
C ARG A 117 -7.85 -6.84 -19.93
N SER A 118 -7.38 -7.80 -19.15
CA SER A 118 -6.07 -8.46 -19.27
C SER A 118 -6.17 -9.88 -18.70
N ARG A 119 -5.16 -10.75 -18.94
CA ARG A 119 -5.04 -12.05 -18.25
C ARG A 119 -4.32 -11.97 -16.90
N GLU A 120 -3.43 -10.98 -16.77
CA GLU A 120 -2.57 -10.75 -15.61
C GLU A 120 -2.91 -9.39 -14.99
N PHE A 121 -2.63 -9.23 -13.69
CA PHE A 121 -2.76 -7.94 -13.01
C PHE A 121 -1.44 -7.15 -13.06
N THR A 122 -1.58 -5.83 -13.04
CA THR A 122 -0.48 -4.87 -12.85
C THR A 122 -0.71 -4.04 -11.59
N THR A 123 0.32 -3.42 -11.05
CA THR A 123 0.24 -2.37 -10.02
C THR A 123 -0.33 -1.06 -10.59
N SER A 124 -0.62 -0.12 -9.69
CA SER A 124 -0.77 1.30 -10.00
C SER A 124 -0.35 2.14 -8.79
N ASP A 125 -0.11 3.43 -8.97
CA ASP A 125 0.29 4.36 -7.89
C ASP A 125 -0.81 4.64 -6.84
N ARG A 126 -1.85 3.81 -6.80
CA ARG A 126 -3.00 3.92 -5.90
C ARG A 126 -2.98 2.80 -4.86
N SER A 127 -3.23 3.20 -3.62
CA SER A 127 -3.51 2.29 -2.51
C SER A 127 -4.91 2.56 -1.96
N TYR A 128 -5.46 1.59 -1.24
CA TYR A 128 -6.70 1.76 -0.49
C TYR A 128 -6.54 2.89 0.55
N PHE A 129 -7.56 3.74 0.65
CA PHE A 129 -7.52 4.93 1.48
C PHE A 129 -7.35 4.62 2.98
N ALA A 130 -6.72 5.55 3.71
CA ALA A 130 -6.28 5.32 5.09
C ALA A 130 -7.39 4.84 6.05
N LYS A 131 -8.61 5.42 5.97
CA LYS A 131 -9.78 4.98 6.76
C LYS A 131 -10.13 3.51 6.48
N GLY A 132 -10.14 3.10 5.22
CA GLY A 132 -10.42 1.74 4.80
C GLY A 132 -9.33 0.76 5.23
N ARG A 133 -8.04 1.12 5.12
CA ARG A 133 -6.93 0.33 5.68
C ARG A 133 -7.09 0.15 7.20
N ALA A 134 -7.39 1.21 7.94
CA ALA A 134 -7.60 1.17 9.39
C ALA A 134 -8.77 0.24 9.78
N ASN A 135 -9.95 0.40 9.16
CA ASN A 135 -11.11 -0.47 9.38
C ASN A 135 -10.75 -1.94 9.12
N LYS A 136 -10.03 -2.22 8.04
CA LYS A 136 -9.64 -3.59 7.65
C LYS A 136 -8.63 -4.20 8.61
N MET A 137 -7.64 -3.44 9.09
CA MET A 137 -6.69 -3.91 10.10
C MET A 137 -7.38 -4.24 11.43
N ASP A 138 -8.35 -3.44 11.87
CA ASP A 138 -9.11 -3.71 13.10
C ASP A 138 -9.98 -4.98 12.98
N ARG A 139 -10.67 -5.14 11.83
CA ARG A 139 -11.40 -6.36 11.49
C ARG A 139 -10.49 -7.60 11.45
N VAL A 140 -9.35 -7.54 10.79
CA VAL A 140 -8.37 -8.66 10.74
C VAL A 140 -7.84 -8.99 12.13
N SER A 141 -7.52 -7.97 12.94
CA SER A 141 -7.08 -8.15 14.33
C SER A 141 -8.14 -8.82 15.20
N THR A 142 -9.41 -8.44 15.01
CA THR A 142 -10.56 -9.02 15.72
C THR A 142 -10.86 -10.45 15.26
N SER A 143 -10.87 -10.71 13.95
CA SER A 143 -11.13 -12.04 13.38
C SER A 143 -10.02 -13.05 13.70
N LEU A 144 -8.75 -12.61 13.71
CA LEU A 144 -7.63 -13.42 14.20
C LEU A 144 -7.79 -13.80 15.67
N LYS A 145 -8.15 -12.85 16.54
CA LYS A 145 -8.39 -13.09 17.98
C LYS A 145 -9.56 -14.04 18.24
N GLN A 146 -10.64 -13.95 17.46
CA GLN A 146 -11.88 -14.70 17.72
C GLN A 146 -11.98 -16.04 16.99
N ARG A 147 -11.42 -16.15 15.79
CA ARG A 147 -11.69 -17.27 14.85
C ARG A 147 -10.44 -17.80 14.14
N GLY A 148 -9.28 -17.16 14.32
CA GLY A 148 -8.05 -17.49 13.57
C GLY A 148 -8.12 -17.24 12.06
N GLN A 149 -9.16 -16.55 11.60
CA GLN A 149 -9.44 -16.29 10.18
C GLN A 149 -9.03 -14.87 9.79
N ARG A 150 -8.83 -14.63 8.48
CA ARG A 150 -8.42 -13.35 7.89
C ARG A 150 -9.39 -12.95 6.79
N ASP A 151 -10.67 -12.84 7.17
CA ASP A 151 -11.75 -12.59 6.24
C ASP A 151 -11.92 -11.08 5.98
N GLY A 152 -12.02 -10.72 4.70
CA GLY A 152 -12.44 -9.39 4.25
C GLY A 152 -13.84 -9.47 3.66
N HIS A 153 -14.80 -8.72 4.22
CA HIS A 153 -16.16 -8.70 3.71
C HIS A 153 -16.28 -7.80 2.47
N GLN A 154 -16.51 -8.42 1.31
CA GLN A 154 -16.57 -7.73 0.03
C GLN A 154 -17.61 -6.59 -0.02
N GLY A 155 -18.76 -6.77 0.62
CA GLY A 155 -19.80 -5.74 0.70
C GLY A 155 -19.39 -4.53 1.56
N GLU A 156 -18.56 -4.71 2.58
CA GLU A 156 -18.06 -3.60 3.41
C GLU A 156 -17.06 -2.73 2.63
N VAL A 157 -16.13 -3.34 1.87
CA VAL A 157 -15.21 -2.61 0.97
C VAL A 157 -15.99 -1.79 -0.06
N TRP A 158 -17.07 -2.33 -0.61
CA TRP A 158 -17.94 -1.60 -1.53
C TRP A 158 -18.73 -0.47 -0.86
N ALA A 159 -19.19 -0.65 0.38
CA ALA A 159 -19.83 0.41 1.15
C ALA A 159 -18.84 1.55 1.46
N GLU A 160 -17.60 1.22 1.84
CA GLU A 160 -16.53 2.19 2.12
C GLU A 160 -16.10 2.97 0.86
N VAL A 161 -15.96 2.31 -0.31
CA VAL A 161 -15.71 2.99 -1.60
C VAL A 161 -16.88 3.91 -1.98
N ASN A 162 -18.13 3.46 -1.80
CA ASN A 162 -19.30 4.30 -2.05
C ASN A 162 -19.35 5.52 -1.09
N GLU A 163 -19.06 5.32 0.21
CA GLU A 163 -18.98 6.42 1.20
C GLU A 163 -17.96 7.48 0.76
N MET A 164 -16.78 7.04 0.30
CA MET A 164 -15.75 7.94 -0.21
C MET A 164 -16.16 8.65 -1.51
N SER A 165 -16.85 7.95 -2.42
CA SER A 165 -17.40 8.55 -3.65
C SER A 165 -18.39 9.67 -3.31
N TYR A 166 -19.32 9.46 -2.37
CA TYR A 166 -20.23 10.50 -1.89
C TYR A 166 -19.50 11.65 -1.19
N ALA A 167 -18.50 11.37 -0.36
CA ALA A 167 -17.76 12.39 0.38
C ALA A 167 -16.90 13.32 -0.51
N LEU A 168 -16.59 12.88 -1.74
CA LEU A 168 -15.77 13.60 -2.72
C LEU A 168 -16.54 14.01 -3.99
N ASP A 169 -17.86 13.82 -4.01
CA ASP A 169 -18.75 14.06 -5.18
C ASP A 169 -18.30 13.31 -6.46
N ALA A 170 -17.56 12.20 -6.29
CA ALA A 170 -16.80 11.54 -7.33
C ALA A 170 -17.50 10.26 -7.81
N PHE A 171 -18.58 10.42 -8.57
CA PHE A 171 -19.43 9.31 -9.04
C PHE A 171 -18.91 8.66 -10.32
N SER A 172 -19.24 7.38 -10.54
CA SER A 172 -19.01 6.68 -11.81
C SER A 172 -19.92 5.45 -12.00
N ASP A 173 -20.11 5.03 -13.25
CA ASP A 173 -20.89 3.85 -13.61
C ASP A 173 -20.31 2.54 -13.04
N THR A 174 -18.98 2.44 -12.98
CA THR A 174 -18.30 1.22 -12.51
C THR A 174 -18.21 1.16 -10.98
N ARG A 175 -18.37 2.31 -10.31
CA ARG A 175 -18.08 2.53 -8.88
C ARG A 175 -16.69 2.00 -8.52
N ALA A 176 -15.71 2.24 -9.37
CA ALA A 176 -14.32 1.88 -9.13
C ALA A 176 -13.65 2.93 -8.23
N MET A 177 -12.85 2.47 -7.27
CA MET A 177 -11.96 3.35 -6.51
C MET A 177 -11.07 4.19 -7.44
N ALA A 178 -10.59 3.62 -8.54
CA ALA A 178 -9.79 4.31 -9.55
C ALA A 178 -10.44 5.60 -10.09
N ASP A 179 -11.76 5.63 -10.23
CA ASP A 179 -12.50 6.80 -10.76
C ASP A 179 -12.54 7.95 -9.75
N ILE A 180 -12.55 7.65 -8.44
CA ILE A 180 -12.46 8.64 -7.36
C ILE A 180 -11.08 9.31 -7.36
N TYR A 181 -10.01 8.51 -7.51
CA TYR A 181 -8.64 9.01 -7.60
C TYR A 181 -8.43 9.86 -8.85
N ALA A 182 -8.97 9.46 -10.00
CA ALA A 182 -8.88 10.23 -11.24
C ALA A 182 -9.57 11.61 -11.12
N GLN A 183 -10.77 11.66 -10.53
CA GLN A 183 -11.47 12.93 -10.30
C GLN A 183 -10.76 13.83 -9.27
N SER A 184 -10.03 13.23 -8.32
CA SER A 184 -9.24 13.92 -7.30
C SER A 184 -7.80 14.25 -7.72
N GLU A 185 -7.36 13.83 -8.92
CA GLU A 185 -5.94 13.78 -9.29
C GLU A 185 -5.26 15.15 -9.21
N SER A 186 -5.88 16.19 -9.76
CA SER A 186 -5.31 17.54 -9.75
C SER A 186 -5.05 18.06 -8.33
N GLN A 187 -5.96 17.79 -7.39
CA GLN A 187 -5.78 18.12 -5.99
C GLN A 187 -4.66 17.27 -5.36
N LEU A 188 -4.66 15.95 -5.58
CA LEU A 188 -3.62 15.06 -5.06
C LEU A 188 -2.21 15.48 -5.52
N GLN A 189 -2.05 15.85 -6.79
CA GLN A 189 -0.77 16.34 -7.33
C GLN A 189 -0.29 17.62 -6.61
N THR A 190 -1.19 18.54 -6.20
CA THR A 190 -0.77 19.71 -5.41
C THR A 190 -0.22 19.36 -4.02
N TYR A 191 -0.72 18.28 -3.39
CA TYR A 191 -0.16 17.77 -2.14
C TYR A 191 1.17 17.04 -2.41
N LEU A 192 1.22 16.11 -3.38
CA LEU A 192 2.42 15.34 -3.71
C LEU A 192 3.62 16.25 -4.04
N ALA A 193 3.41 17.28 -4.86
CA ALA A 193 4.46 18.25 -5.23
C ALA A 193 5.00 19.08 -4.05
N ALA A 194 4.30 19.09 -2.90
CA ALA A 194 4.70 19.85 -1.72
C ALA A 194 5.52 19.03 -0.69
N PHE A 195 5.69 17.71 -0.91
CA PHE A 195 6.46 16.84 -0.02
C PHE A 195 7.64 16.20 -0.77
N GLY A 196 8.86 16.63 -0.44
CA GLY A 196 10.09 16.01 -0.89
C GLY A 196 10.50 14.83 -0.01
N THR A 197 11.31 13.93 -0.56
CA THR A 197 11.87 12.78 0.15
C THR A 197 13.26 13.14 0.68
N VAL A 198 13.58 12.74 1.92
CA VAL A 198 14.88 13.10 2.55
C VAL A 198 15.82 11.90 2.65
N LEU A 199 17.12 12.19 2.82
CA LEU A 199 18.15 11.17 2.97
C LEU A 199 17.87 10.28 4.20
N ASN A 200 18.08 8.97 4.05
CA ASN A 200 17.83 7.94 5.07
C ASN A 200 16.41 7.96 5.66
N GLN A 201 15.44 8.49 4.91
CA GLN A 201 14.04 8.41 5.29
C GLN A 201 13.53 6.97 5.16
N VAL A 202 13.06 6.43 6.27
CA VAL A 202 12.52 5.07 6.45
C VAL A 202 11.02 5.07 6.73
N GLY A 203 10.38 6.25 6.65
CA GLY A 203 8.96 6.40 6.94
C GLY A 203 8.54 7.85 7.13
N ALA A 204 7.34 8.05 7.67
CA ALA A 204 6.84 9.36 8.07
C ALA A 204 5.73 9.26 9.14
N ILE A 205 5.58 10.33 9.92
CA ILE A 205 4.37 10.61 10.70
C ILE A 205 3.57 11.67 9.95
N PHE A 206 2.27 11.47 9.85
CA PHE A 206 1.34 12.36 9.17
C PHE A 206 0.40 13.00 10.20
N THR A 207 0.24 14.33 10.13
CA THR A 207 -0.73 15.06 10.96
C THR A 207 -1.67 15.91 10.12
N ILE A 208 -2.95 15.96 10.50
CA ILE A 208 -3.92 16.92 9.98
C ILE A 208 -4.34 17.83 11.14
N ASN A 209 -4.28 19.16 10.94
CA ASN A 209 -4.62 20.14 11.98
C ASN A 209 -3.87 19.88 13.31
N ASN A 210 -2.59 19.53 13.22
CA ASN A 210 -1.70 19.12 14.32
C ASN A 210 -2.11 17.85 15.09
N GLN A 211 -3.13 17.11 14.65
CA GLN A 211 -3.47 15.78 15.19
C GLN A 211 -2.79 14.69 14.38
N ILE A 212 -2.13 13.73 15.04
CA ILE A 212 -1.52 12.58 14.37
C ILE A 212 -2.62 11.71 13.78
N ILE A 213 -2.60 11.52 12.47
CA ILE A 213 -3.55 10.69 11.72
C ILE A 213 -2.95 9.35 11.27
N GLY A 214 -1.63 9.21 11.30
CA GLY A 214 -0.96 7.98 10.89
C GLY A 214 0.56 8.04 11.03
N LEU A 215 1.16 6.85 11.04
CA LEU A 215 2.60 6.62 10.99
C LEU A 215 2.83 5.47 10.01
N GLU A 216 3.78 5.62 9.11
CA GLU A 216 4.25 4.54 8.24
C GLU A 216 5.76 4.38 8.42
N TYR A 217 6.23 3.14 8.55
CA TYR A 217 7.63 2.79 8.76
C TYR A 217 7.96 1.52 7.96
N LEU A 218 9.03 1.58 7.17
CA LEU A 218 9.51 0.50 6.33
C LEU A 218 10.99 0.25 6.65
N THR A 219 11.34 -1.02 6.83
CA THR A 219 12.68 -1.47 7.26
C THR A 219 13.68 -1.55 6.12
N ALA A 220 13.23 -1.69 4.86
CA ALA A 220 14.08 -1.46 3.69
C ALA A 220 13.89 -0.02 3.18
N ARG A 221 14.87 0.47 2.44
CA ARG A 221 14.83 1.79 1.79
C ARG A 221 13.55 1.93 0.95
N PRO A 222 12.70 2.95 1.20
CA PRO A 222 11.49 3.15 0.40
C PRO A 222 11.82 3.34 -1.10
N PRO A 223 10.98 2.87 -2.03
CA PRO A 223 11.25 2.95 -3.47
C PRO A 223 11.38 4.39 -4.00
N TRP A 224 10.84 5.37 -3.27
CA TRP A 224 10.89 6.80 -3.56
C TRP A 224 12.09 7.55 -2.95
N ALA A 225 12.93 6.90 -2.14
CA ALA A 225 14.05 7.56 -1.48
C ALA A 225 15.28 7.66 -2.41
N PRO A 226 15.91 8.84 -2.56
CA PRO A 226 17.09 9.03 -3.42
C PRO A 226 18.31 8.24 -2.94
N VAL A 227 19.28 8.02 -3.83
CA VAL A 227 20.52 7.29 -3.51
C VAL A 227 21.42 8.16 -2.62
N PRO A 228 21.93 7.66 -1.49
CA PRO A 228 22.91 8.38 -0.70
C PRO A 228 24.17 8.74 -1.51
N GLN A 229 24.41 10.04 -1.69
CA GLN A 229 25.77 10.53 -1.78
C GLN A 229 26.26 10.72 -0.33
N THR A 230 27.44 10.17 -0.03
CA THR A 230 28.02 10.16 1.32
C THR A 230 28.25 11.57 1.86
N VAL A 231 27.41 12.00 2.80
CA VAL A 231 27.67 13.17 3.66
C VAL A 231 27.17 12.86 5.08
N THR A 232 28.07 13.04 6.05
CA THR A 232 27.82 12.94 7.50
C THR A 232 27.01 14.15 7.99
N GLU A 233 26.39 14.07 9.18
CA GLU A 233 25.67 15.17 9.89
C GLU A 233 24.20 15.42 9.47
N LEU A 234 23.26 14.66 10.05
CA LEU A 234 21.82 14.99 10.06
C LEU A 234 21.09 14.67 11.39
N CYS A 235 21.81 14.64 12.53
CA CYS A 235 21.20 14.50 13.86
C CYS A 235 21.92 15.38 14.89
N HIS A 236 21.38 16.58 15.13
CA HIS A 236 21.63 17.42 16.29
C HIS A 236 20.28 17.84 16.88
#